data_AF-A0A5J5GIB0-F1
#
_entry.id   AF-A0A5J5GIB0-F1
#
_cell.length_a   1.000
_cell.length_b   1.000
_cell.length_c   1.000
_cell.angle_alpha   90.00
_cell.angle_beta   90.00
_cell.angle_gamma   90.00
#
_symmetry.space_group_name_H-M   'P 1'
#
loop_
_entity.id
_entity.type
_entity.pdbx_description
1 polymer ?
#
loop_
_entity_poly.entity_id
_entity_poly.type
_entity_poly.pdbx_seq_one_letter_code
_entity_poly.pdbx_strand_id
1 'polypeptide(L)'
;MTKPYENRSHQQVWDEEWKDICTKEDGTLNLDQIQRVLYDYSFMLDQVPRVYEEVSGLSKPNAYASAIIAEYEIRVNERFNWYVDEILNILLSMYDANAKDEPDYSDGIMAAITEIKEYAGIE
;
A
#
# COMPACT_ATOMS: atom_id res chain seq x y z
N MET A 1 -5.77 -12.02 -20.50
CA MET A 1 -6.08 -10.72 -19.85
C MET A 1 -7.50 -10.79 -19.35
N THR A 2 -7.70 -10.86 -18.04
CA THR A 2 -9.02 -10.70 -17.42
C THR A 2 -9.54 -9.30 -17.74
N LYS A 3 -10.76 -9.20 -18.27
CA LYS A 3 -11.37 -7.90 -18.58
C LYS A 3 -11.57 -7.11 -17.28
N PRO A 4 -11.40 -5.78 -17.27
CA PRO A 4 -11.75 -4.96 -16.11
C PRO A 4 -13.20 -5.22 -15.70
N TYR A 5 -13.44 -5.39 -14.40
CA TYR A 5 -14.77 -5.66 -13.84
C TYR A 5 -15.81 -4.62 -14.27
N GLU A 6 -15.36 -3.38 -14.50
CA GLU A 6 -16.14 -2.22 -14.94
C GLU A 6 -16.87 -2.40 -16.28
N ASN A 7 -16.46 -3.35 -17.12
CA ASN A 7 -17.04 -3.57 -18.45
C ASN A 7 -17.91 -4.83 -18.55
N ARG A 8 -18.21 -5.49 -17.42
CA ARG A 8 -19.02 -6.71 -17.39
C ARG A 8 -20.36 -6.45 -16.72
N SER A 9 -21.42 -6.98 -17.31
CA SER A 9 -22.74 -6.98 -16.68
C SER A 9 -22.75 -7.99 -15.52
N HIS A 10 -23.68 -7.80 -14.58
CA HIS A 10 -23.90 -8.78 -13.50
C HIS A 10 -24.20 -10.18 -14.04
N GLN A 11 -24.85 -10.28 -15.20
CA GLN A 11 -25.16 -11.56 -15.85
C GLN A 11 -23.89 -12.25 -16.37
N GLN A 12 -22.96 -11.49 -16.96
CA GLN A 12 -21.68 -12.04 -17.41
C GLN A 12 -20.86 -12.55 -16.23
N VAL A 13 -20.77 -11.77 -15.15
CA VAL A 13 -20.07 -12.21 -13.93
C VAL A 13 -20.72 -13.45 -13.32
N TRP A 14 -22.06 -13.51 -13.30
CA TRP A 14 -22.76 -14.70 -12.86
C TRP A 14 -22.40 -15.93 -13.70
N ASP A 15 -22.54 -15.84 -15.03
CA ASP A 15 -22.31 -16.98 -15.92
C ASP A 15 -20.83 -17.41 -15.96
N GLU A 16 -19.88 -16.47 -15.83
CA GLU A 16 -18.44 -16.74 -15.91
C GLU A 16 -17.83 -17.23 -14.58
N GLU A 17 -18.30 -16.72 -13.44
CA GLU A 17 -17.60 -16.89 -12.15
C GLU A 17 -18.42 -17.59 -11.08
N TRP A 18 -19.75 -17.40 -11.05
CA TRP A 18 -20.57 -17.81 -9.91
C TRP A 18 -21.46 -19.01 -10.20
N LYS A 19 -21.93 -19.18 -11.43
CA LYS A 19 -22.97 -20.15 -11.77
C LYS A 19 -22.56 -21.58 -11.44
N ASP A 20 -21.36 -21.98 -11.86
CA ASP A 20 -20.85 -23.34 -11.61
C ASP A 20 -20.57 -23.60 -10.13
N ILE A 21 -20.28 -22.55 -9.36
CA ILE A 21 -20.09 -22.63 -7.91
C ILE A 21 -21.45 -22.71 -7.19
N CYS A 22 -22.42 -21.93 -7.63
CA CYS A 22 -23.70 -21.75 -6.95
C CYS A 22 -24.79 -22.74 -7.38
N THR A 23 -24.54 -23.57 -8.39
CA THR A 23 -25.51 -24.56 -8.90
C THR A 23 -25.02 -26.00 -8.75
N LYS A 24 -25.95 -26.94 -8.72
CA LYS A 24 -25.68 -28.38 -8.76
C LYS A 24 -25.62 -28.86 -10.22
N GLU A 25 -25.21 -30.11 -10.43
CA GLU A 25 -25.17 -30.74 -11.77
C GLU A 25 -26.54 -30.74 -12.49
N ASP A 26 -27.64 -30.73 -11.74
CA ASP A 26 -29.02 -30.66 -12.27
C ASP A 26 -29.49 -29.23 -12.60
N GLY A 27 -28.63 -28.23 -12.41
CA GLY A 27 -28.92 -26.81 -12.65
C GLY A 27 -29.71 -26.12 -11.53
N THR A 28 -30.07 -26.82 -10.45
CA THR A 28 -30.70 -26.21 -9.29
C THR A 28 -29.68 -25.47 -8.41
N LEU A 29 -30.14 -24.50 -7.61
CA LEU A 29 -29.25 -23.75 -6.71
C LEU A 29 -28.72 -24.66 -5.58
N ASN A 30 -27.43 -24.55 -5.33
CA ASN A 30 -26.76 -25.16 -4.18
C ASN A 30 -26.73 -24.16 -3.01
N LEU A 31 -27.80 -24.14 -2.21
CA LEU A 31 -27.96 -23.18 -1.11
C LEU A 31 -26.85 -23.25 -0.05
N ASP A 32 -26.35 -24.44 0.29
CA ASP A 32 -25.25 -24.60 1.25
C ASP A 32 -23.97 -23.92 0.74
N GLN A 33 -23.65 -24.15 -0.53
CA GLN A 33 -22.48 -23.53 -1.15
C GLN A 33 -22.62 -22.01 -1.25
N ILE A 34 -23.81 -21.51 -1.61
CA ILE A 34 -24.11 -20.07 -1.64
C ILE A 34 -23.92 -19.46 -0.25
N GLN A 35 -24.42 -20.11 0.81
CA GLN A 35 -24.27 -19.62 2.18
C GLN A 35 -22.79 -19.52 2.61
N ARG A 36 -21.97 -20.51 2.27
CA ARG A 36 -20.52 -20.49 2.54
C ARG A 36 -19.83 -19.33 1.82
N VAL A 37 -20.09 -19.19 0.53
CA VAL A 37 -19.52 -18.11 -0.29
C VAL A 37 -19.92 -16.73 0.25
N LEU A 38 -21.19 -16.54 0.60
CA LEU A 38 -21.67 -15.27 1.16
C LEU A 38 -21.06 -14.99 2.53
N TYR A 39 -20.81 -16.01 3.34
CA TYR A 39 -20.08 -15.86 4.60
C TYR A 39 -18.64 -15.39 4.36
N ASP A 40 -17.91 -16.03 3.45
CA ASP A 40 -16.54 -15.65 3.11
C ASP A 40 -16.48 -14.23 2.55
N TYR A 41 -17.43 -13.88 1.67
CA TYR A 41 -17.55 -12.53 1.13
C TYR A 41 -17.85 -11.48 2.20
N SER A 42 -18.77 -11.79 3.14
CA SER A 42 -19.06 -10.92 4.29
C SER A 42 -17.83 -10.72 5.16
N PHE A 43 -17.02 -11.75 5.36
CA PHE A 43 -15.77 -11.64 6.12
C PHE A 43 -14.77 -10.73 5.39
N MET A 44 -14.61 -10.89 4.07
CA MET A 44 -13.76 -9.99 3.28
C MET A 44 -14.23 -8.54 3.33
N LEU A 45 -15.54 -8.28 3.23
CA LEU A 45 -16.10 -6.93 3.32
C LEU A 45 -15.87 -6.27 4.68
N ASP A 46 -15.68 -7.03 5.76
CA ASP A 46 -15.34 -6.49 7.08
C ASP A 46 -13.83 -6.26 7.24
N GLN A 47 -12.98 -7.13 6.69
CA GLN A 47 -11.54 -7.11 6.92
C GLN A 47 -10.77 -6.24 5.93
N VAL A 48 -11.12 -6.29 4.64
CA VAL A 48 -10.40 -5.55 3.58
C VAL A 48 -10.39 -4.04 3.82
N PRO A 49 -11.52 -3.38 4.19
CA PRO A 49 -11.50 -1.94 4.40
C PRO A 49 -10.66 -1.52 5.61
N ARG A 50 -10.47 -2.40 6.61
CA ARG A 50 -9.58 -2.13 7.76
C ARG A 50 -8.12 -2.09 7.32
N VAL A 51 -7.74 -3.00 6.42
CA VAL A 51 -6.39 -2.98 5.81
C VAL A 51 -6.21 -1.70 5.00
N TYR A 52 -7.20 -1.33 4.20
CA TYR A 52 -7.15 -0.09 3.42
C TYR A 52 -6.97 1.13 4.33
N GLU A 53 -7.70 1.19 5.44
CA GLU A 53 -7.63 2.29 6.40
C GLU A 53 -6.24 2.40 7.03
N GLU A 54 -5.68 1.27 7.44
CA GLU A 54 -4.34 1.23 8.04
C GLU A 54 -3.27 1.72 7.06
N VAL A 55 -3.26 1.18 5.83
CA VAL A 55 -2.16 1.45 4.88
C VAL A 55 -2.31 2.77 4.15
N SER A 56 -3.55 3.20 3.85
CA SER A 56 -3.84 4.35 2.99
C SER A 56 -4.67 5.44 3.67
N GLY A 57 -5.31 5.15 4.81
CA GLY A 57 -6.28 6.06 5.46
C GLY A 57 -7.65 6.06 4.81
N LEU A 58 -7.86 5.26 3.76
CA LEU A 58 -9.13 5.09 3.09
C LEU A 58 -9.82 3.83 3.61
N SER A 59 -11.05 3.91 4.08
CA SER A 59 -11.77 2.76 4.69
C SER A 59 -12.95 2.24 3.88
N LYS A 60 -13.02 2.58 2.57
CA LYS A 60 -14.20 2.24 1.74
C LYS A 60 -14.09 0.81 1.19
N PRO A 61 -15.09 -0.07 1.44
CA PRO A 61 -15.07 -1.44 0.92
C PRO A 61 -15.03 -1.56 -0.61
N ASN A 62 -15.52 -0.53 -1.30
CA ASN A 62 -15.55 -0.45 -2.76
C ASN A 62 -14.49 0.50 -3.32
N ALA A 63 -13.47 0.87 -2.54
CA ALA A 63 -12.35 1.62 -3.07
C ALA A 63 -11.65 0.82 -4.18
N TYR A 64 -11.30 1.50 -5.27
CA TYR A 64 -10.45 0.89 -6.29
C TYR A 64 -9.07 0.62 -5.69
N ALA A 65 -8.57 -0.59 -5.90
CA ALA A 65 -7.25 -1.00 -5.40
C ALA A 65 -6.13 -0.05 -5.84
N SER A 66 -6.21 0.51 -7.06
CA SER A 66 -5.25 1.50 -7.56
C SER A 66 -5.20 2.77 -6.72
N ALA A 67 -6.34 3.24 -6.19
CA ALA A 67 -6.39 4.40 -5.31
C ALA A 67 -5.74 4.08 -3.94
N ILE A 68 -6.03 2.90 -3.38
CA ILE A 68 -5.40 2.45 -2.12
C ILE A 68 -3.88 2.35 -2.28
N ILE A 69 -3.41 1.75 -3.37
CA ILE A 69 -1.99 1.58 -3.65
C ILE A 69 -1.31 2.94 -3.80
N ALA A 70 -1.89 3.86 -4.58
CA ALA A 70 -1.31 5.19 -4.76
C ALA A 70 -1.13 5.95 -3.42
N GLU A 71 -2.16 5.94 -2.56
CA GLU A 71 -2.09 6.57 -1.24
C GLU A 71 -1.10 5.88 -0.30
N TYR A 72 -1.01 4.54 -0.35
CA TYR A 72 0.00 3.80 0.40
C TYR A 72 1.43 4.19 0.00
N GLU A 73 1.72 4.26 -1.31
CA GLU A 73 3.03 4.67 -1.82
C GLU A 73 3.39 6.10 -1.42
N ILE A 74 2.42 7.03 -1.44
CA ILE A 74 2.63 8.40 -0.93
C ILE A 74 3.07 8.37 0.52
N ARG A 75 2.34 7.67 1.39
CA ARG A 75 2.66 7.57 2.82
C ARG A 75 4.01 6.91 3.09
N VAL A 76 4.37 5.88 2.32
CA VAL A 76 5.69 5.23 2.42
C VAL A 76 6.79 6.23 2.10
N ASN A 77 6.65 7.00 1.02
CA ASN A 77 7.63 8.01 0.63
C ASN A 77 7.72 9.16 1.62
N GLU A 78 6.58 9.66 2.12
CA GLU A 78 6.55 10.70 3.18
C GLU A 78 7.29 10.22 4.44
N ARG A 79 7.06 8.97 4.86
CA ARG A 79 7.73 8.38 6.02
C ARG A 79 9.23 8.20 5.77
N PHE A 80 9.63 7.77 4.57
CA PHE A 80 11.03 7.67 4.19
C PHE A 80 11.73 9.04 4.27
N ASN A 81 11.14 10.06 3.66
CA ASN A 81 11.67 11.43 3.69
C ASN A 81 11.79 11.96 5.12
N TRP A 82 10.80 11.68 5.98
CA TRP A 82 10.84 12.05 7.39
C TRP A 82 12.06 11.44 8.12
N TYR A 83 12.36 10.16 7.89
CA TYR A 83 13.55 9.52 8.47
C TYR A 83 14.85 10.11 7.94
N VAL A 84 14.91 10.40 6.64
CA VAL A 84 16.08 11.01 6.01
C VAL A 84 16.33 12.39 6.61
N ASP A 85 15.29 13.23 6.72
CA ASP A 85 15.39 14.55 7.32
C ASP A 85 15.85 14.49 8.78
N GLU A 86 15.35 13.53 9.57
CA GLU A 86 15.78 13.32 10.96
C GLU A 86 17.29 13.01 11.03
N ILE A 87 17.78 12.09 10.20
CA ILE A 87 19.20 11.72 10.13
C ILE A 87 20.05 12.90 9.67
N LEU A 88 19.65 13.61 8.62
CA LEU A 88 20.37 14.76 8.10
C LEU A 88 20.49 15.87 9.15
N ASN A 89 19.41 16.15 9.90
CA ASN A 89 19.44 17.13 10.99
C ASN A 89 20.43 16.75 12.09
N ILE A 90 20.53 15.46 12.44
CA ILE A 90 21.52 14.96 13.40
C ILE A 90 22.94 15.18 12.86
N LEU A 91 23.21 14.79 11.63
CA LEU A 91 24.53 14.91 11.01
C LEU A 91 24.96 16.38 10.86
N LEU A 92 24.05 17.27 10.44
CA LEU A 92 24.32 18.70 10.34
C LEU A 92 24.70 19.31 11.70
N SER A 93 23.95 18.95 12.76
CA SER A 93 24.27 19.37 14.12
C SER A 93 25.65 18.88 14.58
N MET A 94 26.00 17.64 14.25
CA MET A 94 27.33 17.08 14.53
C MET A 94 28.43 17.80 13.75
N TYR A 95 28.21 18.10 12.47
CA TYR A 95 29.16 18.86 11.67
C TYR A 95 29.40 20.25 12.27
N ASP A 96 28.34 21.00 12.55
CA ASP A 96 28.42 22.36 13.10
C ASP A 96 29.18 22.39 14.44
N ALA A 97 29.03 21.35 15.26
CA ALA A 97 29.71 21.23 16.54
C ALA A 97 31.22 20.94 16.42
N ASN A 98 31.67 20.30 15.34
CA ASN A 98 33.04 19.80 15.20
C ASN A 98 33.86 20.50 14.09
N ALA A 99 33.22 21.29 13.21
CA ALA A 99 33.83 21.88 12.01
C ALA A 99 35.11 22.69 12.26
N LYS A 100 35.31 23.21 13.46
CA LYS A 100 36.49 24.01 13.82
C LYS A 100 37.61 23.22 14.46
N ASP A 101 37.26 22.19 15.23
CA ASP A 101 38.17 21.52 16.15
C ASP A 101 38.64 20.16 15.59
N GLU A 102 37.84 19.51 14.74
CA GLU A 102 38.14 18.21 14.14
C GLU A 102 37.83 18.21 12.63
N PRO A 103 38.71 18.77 11.77
CA PRO A 103 38.47 18.93 10.33
C PRO A 103 38.24 17.59 9.61
N ASP A 104 39.09 16.59 9.84
CA ASP A 104 38.98 15.27 9.19
C ASP A 104 37.66 14.55 9.55
N TYR A 105 37.20 14.71 10.80
CA TYR A 105 35.93 14.16 11.25
C TYR A 105 34.74 14.87 10.59
N SER A 106 34.83 16.20 10.49
CA SER A 106 33.82 17.05 9.86
C SER A 106 33.69 16.78 8.36
N ASP A 107 34.81 16.55 7.67
CA ASP A 107 34.83 16.13 6.26
C ASP A 107 34.11 14.78 6.07
N GLY A 108 34.34 13.83 6.98
CA GLY A 108 33.63 12.55 6.98
C GLY A 108 32.11 12.69 7.16
N ILE A 109 31.67 13.59 8.04
CA ILE A 109 30.24 13.89 8.20
C ILE A 109 29.65 14.50 6.94
N MET A 110 30.36 15.44 6.30
CA MET A 110 29.91 16.05 5.05
C MET A 110 29.82 15.05 3.90
N ALA A 111 30.75 14.08 3.83
CA ALA A 111 30.67 12.99 2.87
C ALA A 111 29.40 12.14 3.10
N ALA A 112 29.10 11.77 4.35
CA ALA A 112 27.89 11.01 4.68
C ALA A 112 26.60 11.79 4.35
N ILE A 113 26.54 13.09 4.66
CA ILE A 113 25.42 13.96 4.28
C ILE A 113 25.22 13.96 2.76
N THR A 114 26.31 14.05 2.00
CA THR A 114 26.27 14.07 0.54
C THR A 114 25.74 12.75 -0.02
N GLU A 115 26.25 11.62 0.46
CA GLU A 115 25.78 10.29 0.03
C GLU A 115 24.30 10.05 0.36
N ILE A 116 23.85 10.47 1.55
CA ILE A 116 22.45 10.31 1.96
C ILE A 116 21.54 11.17 1.07
N LYS A 117 21.93 12.41 0.80
CA LYS A 117 21.19 13.29 -0.12
C LYS A 117 21.09 12.71 -1.52
N GLU A 118 22.20 12.22 -2.05
CA GLU A 118 22.23 11.58 -3.38
C GLU A 118 21.31 10.35 -3.43
N TYR A 119 21.41 9.47 -2.43
CA TYR A 119 20.56 8.29 -2.33
C TYR A 119 19.07 8.64 -2.21
N ALA A 120 18.73 9.68 -1.44
CA ALA A 120 17.37 10.13 -1.23
C ALA A 120 16.83 11.01 -2.37
N GLY A 121 17.66 11.40 -3.34
CA GLY A 121 17.27 12.31 -4.43
C GLY A 121 16.99 13.74 -3.97
N ILE A 122 17.68 14.20 -2.92
CA ILE A 122 17.55 15.55 -2.34
C ILE A 122 18.68 16.43 -2.88
N GLU A 123 18.34 17.57 -3.49
CA GLU A 123 19.33 18.56 -3.98
C GLU A 123 20.07 19.31 -2.84
#